data_AF-A0AAN7MJQ8-F1
#
_entry.id   AF-A0AAN7MJQ8-F1
#
_cell.length_a   1.000
_cell.length_b   1.000
_cell.length_c   1.000
_cell.angle_alpha   90.00
_cell.angle_beta   90.00
_cell.angle_gamma   90.00
#
_symmetry.space_group_name_H-M   'P 1'
#
loop_
_entity.id
_entity.type
_entity.pdbx_description
1 polymer ?
#
loop_
_entity_poly.entity_id
_entity_poly.type
_entity_poly.pdbx_seq_one_letter_code
_entity_poly.pdbx_strand_id
1 'polypeptide(L)'
;MLYMRLDTMNTTCIDRSDCLTQDLEKPKSKFVREVLEKCMRLSYHQRIIDIVPPSFSVLSPANPVCIYKYGDESNRSLPGYTVALCLTIAIKNKASNDEIFNILKDVPNPNKDDDDDEGFTFNPLKIEVFVQTLLHLAAKSFSHSFSALAKFHEVFKVLAESDEGKLHVLRVVYEVWKNHPQMIAVLVDKMIRTQIVDCAAVANWIFSSELAHDFTR
;
A
#
# COMPACT_ATOMS: atom_id res chain seq x y z
N MET A 1 0.74 -6.69 38.77
CA MET A 1 0.63 -7.54 37.59
C MET A 1 0.00 -7.00 36.28
N LEU A 2 -0.46 -5.75 36.06
CA LEU A 2 -1.06 -5.34 34.75
C LEU A 2 -0.25 -4.40 33.83
N TYR A 3 0.87 -3.89 34.33
CA TYR A 3 2.01 -3.26 33.64
C TYR A 3 3.23 -3.01 34.56
N MET A 4 3.29 -3.28 35.88
CA MET A 4 2.59 -4.24 36.74
C MET A 4 1.27 -3.69 37.35
N ARG A 5 0.69 -2.58 36.92
CA ARG A 5 -0.71 -2.13 37.14
C ARG A 5 -0.75 -0.81 36.37
N LEU A 6 -1.75 -0.57 35.54
CA LEU A 6 -1.76 0.49 34.53
C LEU A 6 -2.08 1.91 35.07
N ASP A 7 -2.32 2.08 36.38
CA ASP A 7 -2.90 3.32 36.92
C ASP A 7 -1.90 4.41 37.36
N THR A 8 -0.59 4.23 37.16
CA THR A 8 0.43 5.26 37.51
C THR A 8 1.33 5.61 36.32
N MET A 9 0.74 5.68 35.13
CA MET A 9 1.42 5.83 33.84
C MET A 9 2.13 7.20 33.71
N ASN A 10 3.37 7.27 34.20
CA ASN A 10 4.31 8.37 33.97
C ASN A 10 5.34 7.97 32.89
N THR A 11 5.04 8.34 31.65
CA THR A 11 5.97 8.89 30.62
C THR A 11 7.46 8.50 30.56
N THR A 12 7.87 7.25 30.78
CA THR A 12 9.28 6.88 30.61
C THR A 12 9.47 5.66 29.70
N CYS A 13 9.79 5.92 28.42
CA CYS A 13 10.45 4.93 27.55
C CYS A 13 11.78 4.42 28.15
N ILE A 14 12.36 5.17 29.09
CA ILE A 14 13.69 4.95 29.68
C ILE A 14 13.76 3.62 30.47
N ASP A 15 12.68 3.21 31.14
CA ASP A 15 12.62 1.95 31.91
C ASP A 15 12.57 0.69 31.03
N ARG A 16 12.51 0.83 29.70
CA ARG A 16 12.41 -0.28 28.72
C ARG A 16 13.67 -0.47 27.86
N SER A 17 14.82 0.04 28.29
CA SER A 17 16.06 0.00 27.50
C SER A 17 16.57 -1.41 27.20
N ASP A 18 16.08 -2.43 27.91
CA ASP A 18 16.39 -3.84 27.70
C ASP A 18 15.88 -4.40 26.37
N CYS A 19 14.92 -3.74 25.71
CA CYS A 19 14.47 -4.14 24.38
C CYS A 19 15.47 -3.75 23.27
N LEU A 20 16.31 -2.74 23.49
CA LEU A 20 17.27 -2.24 22.48
C LEU A 20 18.43 -3.21 22.24
N THR A 21 18.72 -4.08 23.20
CA THR A 21 19.78 -5.09 23.11
C THR A 21 19.27 -6.45 22.63
N GLN A 22 17.95 -6.58 22.43
CA GLN A 22 17.30 -7.79 21.95
C GLN A 22 17.00 -7.69 20.45
N ASP A 23 16.85 -8.83 19.81
CA ASP A 23 16.34 -8.94 18.45
C ASP A 23 14.97 -8.21 18.31
N LEU A 24 14.76 -7.50 17.20
CA LEU A 24 13.55 -6.74 16.90
C LEU A 24 12.28 -7.60 16.84
N GLU A 25 12.42 -8.90 16.58
CA GLU A 25 11.31 -9.86 16.57
C GLU A 25 10.96 -10.37 17.97
N LYS A 26 11.72 -10.00 19.02
CA LYS A 26 11.36 -10.35 20.40
C LYS A 26 10.15 -9.56 20.87
N PRO A 27 9.30 -10.14 21.75
CA PRO A 27 8.04 -9.53 22.16
C PRO A 27 8.16 -8.10 22.69
N LYS A 28 9.23 -7.78 23.42
CA LYS A 28 9.42 -6.43 24.00
C LYS A 28 9.68 -5.39 22.92
N SER A 29 10.60 -5.65 22.00
CA SER A 29 10.96 -4.74 20.90
C SER A 29 9.78 -4.56 19.95
N LYS A 30 9.11 -5.67 19.61
CA LYS A 30 7.89 -5.67 18.80
C LYS A 30 6.76 -4.86 19.44
N PHE A 31 6.50 -5.07 20.73
CA PHE A 31 5.50 -4.29 21.47
C PHE A 31 5.78 -2.79 21.44
N VAL A 32 7.04 -2.37 21.63
CA VAL A 32 7.41 -0.94 21.55
C VAL A 32 7.18 -0.40 20.15
N ARG A 33 7.60 -1.11 19.09
CA ARG A 33 7.37 -0.72 17.69
C ARG A 33 5.87 -0.54 17.40
N GLU A 34 5.05 -1.52 17.78
CA GLU A 34 3.60 -1.46 17.56
C GLU A 34 2.94 -0.33 18.35
N VAL A 35 3.34 -0.09 19.60
CA VAL A 35 2.83 1.04 20.39
C VAL A 35 3.19 2.37 19.72
N LEU A 36 4.44 2.56 19.28
CA LEU A 36 4.85 3.79 18.61
C LEU A 36 4.10 3.99 17.28
N GLU A 37 3.86 2.92 16.52
CA GLU A 37 3.06 2.98 15.30
C GLU A 37 1.61 3.39 15.60
N LYS A 38 0.98 2.82 16.64
CA LYS A 38 -0.38 3.23 17.07
C LYS A 38 -0.42 4.67 17.56
N CYS A 39 0.60 5.13 18.30
CA CYS A 39 0.74 6.51 18.70
C CYS A 39 0.87 7.44 17.48
N MET A 40 1.61 7.05 16.45
CA MET A 40 1.73 7.82 15.20
C MET A 40 0.38 7.98 14.51
N ARG A 41 -0.46 6.94 14.48
CA ARG A 41 -1.82 7.02 13.89
C ARG A 41 -2.74 8.02 14.61
N LEU A 42 -2.46 8.32 15.88
CA LEU A 42 -3.17 9.32 16.69
C LEU A 42 -2.43 10.67 16.73
N SER A 43 -1.32 10.80 16.01
CA SER A 43 -0.46 11.98 15.98
C SER A 43 0.14 12.16 14.58
N TYR A 44 1.38 12.61 14.47
CA TYR A 44 2.15 12.68 13.23
C TYR A 44 3.58 12.22 13.46
N HIS A 45 4.23 11.75 12.39
CA HIS A 45 5.56 11.12 12.46
C HIS A 45 6.58 11.95 13.25
N GLN A 46 6.75 13.24 12.91
CA GLN A 46 7.72 14.10 13.59
C GLN A 46 7.49 14.17 15.10
N ARG A 47 6.23 14.24 15.56
CA ARG A 47 5.92 14.26 16.99
C ARG A 47 6.39 12.98 17.70
N ILE A 48 6.25 11.82 17.05
CA ILE A 48 6.70 10.55 17.61
C ILE A 48 8.23 10.50 17.67
N ILE A 49 8.92 10.98 16.64
CA ILE A 49 10.38 11.07 16.65
C ILE A 49 10.87 12.00 17.77
N ASP A 50 10.21 13.12 18.00
CA ASP A 50 10.64 14.12 19.00
C ASP A 50 10.44 13.67 20.46
N ILE A 51 9.44 12.83 20.74
CA ILE A 51 9.14 12.35 22.11
C ILE A 51 9.91 11.08 22.48
N VAL A 52 10.51 10.40 21.50
CA VAL A 52 11.23 9.14 21.70
C VAL A 52 12.72 9.44 21.92
N PRO A 53 13.37 8.85 22.93
CA PRO A 53 14.81 9.03 23.12
C PRO A 53 15.61 8.63 21.87
N PRO A 54 16.76 9.28 21.56
CA PRO A 54 17.54 8.95 20.36
C PRO A 54 17.92 7.47 20.23
N SER A 55 18.14 6.78 21.35
CA SER A 55 18.44 5.35 21.41
C SER A 55 17.30 4.45 20.91
N PHE A 56 16.06 4.92 20.94
CA PHE A 56 14.87 4.20 20.50
C PHE A 56 14.48 4.51 19.04
N SER A 57 15.24 5.35 18.33
CA SER A 57 14.96 5.72 16.93
C SER A 57 14.86 4.52 15.98
N VAL A 58 15.58 3.43 16.24
CA VAL A 58 15.50 2.16 15.48
C VAL A 58 14.13 1.47 15.61
N LEU A 59 13.38 1.77 16.67
CA LEU A 59 12.04 1.24 16.92
C LEU A 59 10.93 2.19 16.42
N SER A 60 11.28 3.39 15.96
CA SER A 60 10.32 4.35 15.46
C SER A 60 9.67 3.86 14.15
N PRO A 61 8.37 4.14 13.94
CA PRO A 61 7.71 3.80 12.70
C PRO A 61 8.30 4.59 11.54
N ALA A 62 8.27 4.01 10.34
CA ALA A 62 8.64 4.72 9.12
C ALA A 62 7.67 5.89 8.83
N ASN A 63 8.16 6.90 8.12
CA ASN A 63 7.31 8.01 7.67
C ASN A 63 6.23 7.48 6.68
N PRO A 64 4.93 7.71 6.93
CA PRO A 64 3.84 7.14 6.13
C PRO A 64 3.65 7.86 4.78
N VAL A 65 4.63 7.74 3.89
CA VAL A 65 4.63 8.35 2.56
C VAL A 65 4.26 7.34 1.47
N CYS A 66 3.58 7.83 0.44
CA CYS A 66 3.28 7.08 -0.79
C CYS A 66 4.58 6.79 -1.56
N ILE A 67 4.74 5.56 -2.04
CA ILE A 67 5.86 5.15 -2.88
C ILE A 67 5.34 5.02 -4.32
N TYR A 68 5.78 5.91 -5.21
CA TYR A 68 5.36 5.89 -6.62
C TYR A 68 6.49 5.34 -7.50
N LYS A 69 6.27 4.15 -8.08
CA LYS A 69 7.26 3.42 -8.90
C LYS A 69 7.78 4.24 -10.09
N TYR A 70 6.94 5.09 -10.70
CA TYR A 70 7.29 5.85 -11.91
C TYR A 70 7.52 7.36 -11.64
N GLY A 71 7.80 7.74 -10.39
CA GLY A 71 7.95 9.15 -10.01
C GLY A 71 9.29 9.78 -10.37
N ASP A 72 10.34 8.97 -10.55
CA ASP A 72 11.71 9.42 -10.82
C ASP A 72 12.07 9.25 -12.30
N GLU A 73 12.79 10.21 -12.88
CA GLU A 73 13.25 10.12 -14.27
C GLU A 73 14.28 9.00 -14.51
N SER A 74 14.97 8.53 -13.48
CA SER A 74 15.85 7.36 -13.55
C SER A 74 15.09 6.06 -13.88
N ASN A 75 13.77 6.05 -13.68
CA ASN A 75 12.90 4.89 -13.95
C ASN A 75 12.34 4.84 -15.38
N ARG A 76 12.85 5.68 -16.30
CA ARG A 76 12.41 5.70 -17.73
C ARG A 76 12.50 4.35 -18.44
N SER A 77 13.41 3.47 -18.01
CA SER A 77 13.58 2.13 -18.57
C SER A 77 12.58 1.10 -18.02
N LEU A 78 11.79 1.44 -17.00
CA LEU A 78 10.81 0.51 -16.43
C LEU A 78 9.68 0.23 -17.43
N PRO A 79 9.21 -1.04 -17.51
CA PRO A 79 8.03 -1.37 -18.28
C PRO A 79 6.84 -0.49 -17.87
N GLY A 80 6.13 0.05 -18.86
CA GLY A 80 4.94 0.86 -18.62
C GLY A 80 5.21 2.31 -18.18
N TYR A 81 6.46 2.76 -18.05
CA TYR A 81 6.79 4.14 -17.62
C TYR A 81 6.07 5.21 -18.45
N THR A 82 6.15 5.12 -19.79
CA THR A 82 5.48 6.07 -20.70
C THR A 82 3.96 6.07 -20.50
N VAL A 83 3.37 4.90 -20.27
CA VAL A 83 1.93 4.76 -20.03
C VAL A 83 1.54 5.38 -18.69
N ALA A 84 2.34 5.17 -17.64
CA ALA A 84 2.13 5.79 -16.34
C ALA A 84 2.18 7.33 -16.40
N LEU A 85 3.06 7.90 -17.25
CA LEU A 85 3.07 9.35 -17.52
C LEU A 85 1.79 9.80 -18.26
N CYS A 86 1.35 9.08 -19.28
CA CYS A 86 0.10 9.38 -19.98
C CYS A 86 -1.11 9.32 -19.04
N LEU A 87 -1.20 8.28 -18.20
CA LEU A 87 -2.24 8.16 -17.16
C LEU A 87 -2.17 9.31 -16.16
N THR A 88 -0.97 9.73 -15.77
CA THR A 88 -0.77 10.86 -14.85
C THR A 88 -1.40 12.14 -15.41
N ILE A 89 -1.14 12.42 -16.69
CA ILE A 89 -1.68 13.60 -17.38
C ILE A 89 -3.20 13.47 -17.54
N ALA A 90 -3.69 12.31 -17.99
CA ALA A 90 -5.10 12.06 -18.23
C ALA A 90 -5.94 12.21 -16.94
N ILE A 91 -5.51 11.59 -15.83
CA ILE A 91 -6.22 11.65 -14.55
C ILE A 91 -6.24 13.09 -14.01
N LYS A 92 -5.14 13.84 -14.12
CA LYS A 92 -5.08 15.27 -13.76
C LYS A 92 -6.05 16.12 -14.60
N ASN A 93 -6.21 15.77 -15.88
CA ASN A 93 -7.16 16.41 -16.80
C ASN A 93 -8.59 15.84 -16.68
N LYS A 94 -8.89 15.14 -15.59
CA LYS A 94 -10.22 14.60 -15.24
C LYS A 94 -10.76 13.57 -16.24
N ALA A 95 -9.89 12.78 -16.86
CA ALA A 95 -10.28 11.75 -17.82
C ALA A 95 -11.44 10.84 -17.38
N SER A 96 -12.21 10.35 -18.35
CA SER A 96 -13.28 9.34 -18.20
C SER A 96 -12.71 7.91 -18.12
N ASN A 97 -13.55 6.92 -17.77
CA ASN A 97 -13.13 5.51 -17.80
C ASN A 97 -12.68 5.07 -19.21
N ASP A 98 -13.39 5.50 -20.26
CA ASP A 98 -13.07 5.18 -21.65
C ASP A 98 -11.70 5.70 -22.07
N GLU A 99 -11.35 6.93 -21.66
CA GLU A 99 -10.04 7.51 -21.94
C GLU A 99 -8.92 6.73 -21.22
N ILE A 100 -9.16 6.30 -19.97
CA ILE A 100 -8.21 5.43 -19.25
C ILE A 100 -8.09 4.07 -19.93
N PHE A 101 -9.19 3.44 -20.34
CA PHE A 101 -9.15 2.18 -21.08
C PHE A 101 -8.39 2.32 -22.39
N ASN A 102 -8.60 3.41 -23.13
CA ASN A 102 -7.87 3.66 -24.37
C ASN A 102 -6.36 3.77 -24.14
N ILE A 103 -5.91 4.46 -23.09
CA ILE A 103 -4.49 4.52 -22.73
C ILE A 103 -3.95 3.14 -22.35
N LEU A 104 -4.76 2.33 -21.64
CA LEU A 104 -4.36 1.00 -21.19
C LEU A 104 -4.37 -0.05 -22.32
N LYS A 105 -4.97 0.21 -23.49
CA LYS A 105 -4.96 -0.75 -24.62
C LYS A 105 -3.54 -1.08 -25.07
N ASP A 106 -2.67 -0.08 -25.11
CA ASP A 106 -1.31 -0.16 -25.65
C ASP A 106 -0.29 -0.81 -24.68
N VAL A 107 -0.73 -1.22 -23.48
CA VAL A 107 0.16 -1.87 -22.51
C VAL A 107 0.39 -3.33 -22.91
N PRO A 108 1.65 -3.75 -23.15
CA PRO A 108 1.97 -5.13 -23.49
C PRO A 108 1.57 -6.06 -22.34
N ASN A 109 1.13 -7.28 -22.67
CA ASN A 109 0.86 -8.29 -21.66
C ASN A 109 2.08 -9.20 -21.50
N PRO A 110 2.81 -9.16 -20.37
CA PRO A 110 3.96 -10.03 -20.15
C PRO A 110 3.59 -11.51 -20.00
N ASN A 111 2.29 -11.83 -19.86
CA ASN A 111 1.79 -13.20 -19.75
C ASN A 111 1.25 -13.76 -21.08
N LYS A 112 1.28 -12.99 -22.18
CA LYS A 112 0.87 -13.49 -23.49
C LYS A 112 2.12 -13.88 -24.28
N ASP A 113 2.17 -15.13 -24.71
CA ASP A 113 3.07 -15.57 -25.77
C ASP A 113 2.43 -15.28 -27.15
N ASP A 114 3.25 -15.17 -28.21
CA ASP A 114 2.77 -14.83 -29.57
C ASP A 114 1.77 -15.86 -30.17
N ASP A 115 1.67 -17.05 -29.57
CA ASP A 115 0.83 -18.18 -30.03
C ASP A 115 -0.47 -18.39 -29.21
N ASP A 116 -0.76 -17.54 -28.22
CA ASP A 116 -1.98 -17.67 -27.39
C ASP A 116 -3.21 -17.00 -28.02
N ASP A 117 -4.30 -17.77 -28.09
CA ASP A 117 -5.61 -17.37 -28.62
C ASP A 117 -6.15 -16.09 -27.94
N GLU A 118 -7.03 -15.34 -28.63
CA GLU A 118 -7.59 -14.02 -28.23
C GLU A 118 -8.54 -14.08 -27.00
N GLY A 119 -8.22 -14.86 -25.98
CA GLY A 119 -8.90 -14.85 -24.68
C GLY A 119 -8.60 -13.59 -23.86
N PHE A 120 -9.48 -13.33 -22.89
CA PHE A 120 -9.32 -12.27 -21.89
C PHE A 120 -8.23 -12.66 -20.88
N THR A 121 -6.97 -12.46 -21.24
CA THR A 121 -5.83 -12.85 -20.40
C THR A 121 -5.50 -11.75 -19.40
N PHE A 122 -5.39 -12.12 -18.12
CA PHE A 122 -4.89 -11.26 -17.04
C PHE A 122 -3.60 -10.53 -17.45
N ASN A 123 -3.58 -9.20 -17.34
CA ASN A 123 -2.41 -8.36 -17.66
C ASN A 123 -1.92 -7.63 -16.39
N PRO A 124 -0.83 -8.12 -15.76
CA PRO A 124 -0.31 -7.53 -14.53
C PRO A 124 0.20 -6.10 -14.75
N LEU A 125 0.83 -5.82 -15.89
CA LEU A 125 1.41 -4.50 -16.15
C LEU A 125 0.32 -3.41 -16.27
N LYS A 126 -0.85 -3.72 -16.85
CA LYS A 126 -2.00 -2.79 -16.90
C LYS A 126 -2.47 -2.41 -15.50
N ILE A 127 -2.59 -3.38 -14.60
CA ILE A 127 -2.98 -3.13 -13.21
C ILE A 127 -1.89 -2.32 -12.52
N GLU A 128 -0.63 -2.70 -12.67
CA GLU A 128 0.49 -2.03 -12.01
C GLU A 128 0.55 -0.53 -12.35
N VAL A 129 0.59 -0.17 -13.64
CA VAL A 129 0.66 1.24 -14.06
C VAL A 129 -0.57 2.02 -13.60
N PHE A 130 -1.77 1.44 -13.72
CA PHE A 130 -3.01 2.09 -13.34
C PHE A 130 -3.09 2.34 -11.83
N VAL A 131 -2.87 1.31 -11.02
CA VAL A 131 -3.01 1.38 -9.56
C VAL A 131 -1.90 2.26 -8.96
N GLN A 132 -0.64 2.13 -9.41
CA GLN A 132 0.46 2.99 -8.99
C GLN A 132 0.13 4.47 -9.22
N THR A 133 -0.25 4.83 -10.46
CA THR A 133 -0.53 6.22 -10.83
C THR A 133 -1.76 6.77 -10.13
N LEU A 134 -2.86 5.99 -10.06
CA LEU A 134 -4.09 6.45 -9.43
C LEU A 134 -3.90 6.72 -7.94
N LEU A 135 -3.28 5.79 -7.21
CA LEU A 135 -3.06 5.92 -5.77
C LEU A 135 -2.06 7.04 -5.46
N HIS A 136 -1.04 7.22 -6.28
CA HIS A 136 -0.10 8.34 -6.16
C HIS A 136 -0.82 9.70 -6.26
N LEU A 137 -1.68 9.88 -7.28
CA LEU A 137 -2.42 11.14 -7.45
C LEU A 137 -3.47 11.37 -6.36
N ALA A 138 -3.96 10.30 -5.74
CA ALA A 138 -4.94 10.34 -4.67
C ALA A 138 -4.33 10.25 -3.26
N ALA A 139 -3.00 10.36 -3.13
CA ALA A 139 -2.25 10.15 -1.88
C ALA A 139 -2.46 11.22 -0.81
N LYS A 140 -3.15 12.32 -1.12
CA LYS A 140 -3.33 13.47 -0.21
C LYS A 140 -4.12 13.14 1.05
N SER A 141 -5.15 12.30 0.95
CA SER A 141 -5.94 11.85 2.10
C SER A 141 -6.79 10.63 1.76
N PHE A 142 -7.33 9.95 2.79
CA PHE A 142 -8.27 8.84 2.62
C PHE A 142 -9.44 9.19 1.70
N SER A 143 -10.03 10.38 1.87
CA SER A 143 -11.15 10.81 1.04
C SER A 143 -10.78 10.94 -0.44
N HIS A 144 -9.58 11.45 -0.78
CA HIS A 144 -9.13 11.52 -2.16
C HIS A 144 -8.97 10.12 -2.76
N SER A 145 -8.36 9.20 -2.00
CA SER A 145 -8.20 7.81 -2.43
C SER A 145 -9.55 7.12 -2.62
N PHE A 146 -10.52 7.32 -1.73
CA PHE A 146 -11.86 6.73 -1.89
C PHE A 146 -12.62 7.31 -3.08
N SER A 147 -12.53 8.62 -3.31
CA SER A 147 -13.12 9.25 -4.50
C SER A 147 -12.47 8.77 -5.78
N ALA A 148 -11.16 8.52 -5.78
CA ALA A 148 -10.44 7.96 -6.91
C ALA A 148 -10.88 6.52 -7.22
N LEU A 149 -10.97 5.65 -6.20
CA LEU A 149 -11.50 4.29 -6.34
C LEU A 149 -12.95 4.29 -6.86
N ALA A 150 -13.79 5.21 -6.40
CA ALA A 150 -15.17 5.32 -6.84
C ALA A 150 -15.27 5.83 -8.29
N LYS A 151 -14.47 6.84 -8.67
CA LYS A 151 -14.48 7.42 -10.01
C LYS A 151 -14.09 6.40 -11.07
N PHE A 152 -13.05 5.62 -10.82
CA PHE A 152 -12.52 4.64 -11.77
C PHE A 152 -12.88 3.19 -11.40
N HIS A 153 -14.02 3.01 -10.71
CA HIS A 153 -14.48 1.70 -10.25
C HIS A 153 -14.64 0.71 -11.40
N GLU A 154 -15.17 1.17 -12.54
CA GLU A 154 -15.33 0.37 -13.75
C GLU A 154 -14.00 -0.16 -14.28
N VAL A 155 -12.95 0.67 -14.29
CA VAL A 155 -11.59 0.25 -14.68
C VAL A 155 -11.07 -0.83 -13.75
N PHE A 156 -11.28 -0.69 -12.44
CA PHE A 156 -10.94 -1.76 -11.50
C PHE A 156 -11.71 -3.05 -11.76
N LYS A 157 -13.01 -2.98 -12.05
CA LYS A 157 -13.84 -4.17 -12.30
C LYS A 157 -13.38 -4.95 -13.51
N VAL A 158 -12.94 -4.26 -14.57
CA VAL A 158 -12.40 -4.90 -15.78
C VAL A 158 -10.99 -5.45 -15.54
N LEU A 159 -10.10 -4.68 -14.90
CA LEU A 159 -8.72 -5.10 -14.69
C LEU A 159 -8.57 -6.21 -13.64
N ALA A 160 -9.46 -6.27 -12.65
CA ALA A 160 -9.46 -7.23 -11.55
C ALA A 160 -10.64 -8.21 -11.61
N GLU A 161 -11.02 -8.61 -12.82
CA GLU A 161 -12.08 -9.61 -13.02
C GLU A 161 -11.65 -11.00 -12.54
N SER A 162 -10.41 -11.41 -12.88
CA SER A 162 -9.85 -12.69 -12.44
C SER A 162 -9.31 -12.65 -11.01
N ASP A 163 -9.15 -13.82 -10.39
CA ASP A 163 -8.60 -13.92 -9.04
C ASP A 163 -7.13 -13.47 -8.98
N GLU A 164 -6.35 -13.73 -10.03
CA GLU A 164 -5.00 -13.20 -10.21
C GLU A 164 -5.01 -11.67 -10.31
N GLY A 165 -6.01 -11.11 -11.01
CA GLY A 165 -6.29 -9.68 -11.08
C GLY A 165 -6.45 -9.04 -9.71
N LYS A 166 -7.34 -9.61 -8.89
CA LYS A 166 -7.61 -9.14 -7.52
C LYS A 166 -6.37 -9.21 -6.64
N LEU A 167 -5.64 -10.33 -6.68
CA LEU A 167 -4.39 -10.50 -5.92
C LEU A 167 -3.33 -9.49 -6.36
N HIS A 168 -3.22 -9.23 -7.66
CA HIS A 168 -2.26 -8.27 -8.19
C HIS A 168 -2.61 -6.83 -7.80
N VAL A 169 -3.89 -6.45 -7.76
CA VAL A 169 -4.32 -5.15 -7.22
C VAL A 169 -3.86 -5.00 -5.77
N LEU A 170 -4.10 -6.00 -4.92
CA LEU A 170 -3.69 -5.99 -3.52
C LEU A 170 -2.17 -5.88 -3.35
N ARG A 171 -1.41 -6.60 -4.19
CA ARG A 171 0.05 -6.52 -4.23
C ARG A 171 0.53 -5.11 -4.57
N VAL A 172 -0.03 -4.48 -5.61
CA VAL A 172 0.38 -3.13 -6.01
C VAL A 172 -0.04 -2.09 -4.95
N VAL A 173 -1.22 -2.24 -4.32
CA VAL A 173 -1.63 -1.40 -3.18
C VAL A 173 -0.60 -1.47 -2.05
N TYR A 174 -0.14 -2.67 -1.71
CA TYR A 174 0.90 -2.88 -0.71
C TYR A 174 2.22 -2.21 -1.10
N GLU A 175 2.69 -2.39 -2.33
CA GLU A 175 3.93 -1.76 -2.80
C GLU A 175 3.89 -0.23 -2.69
N VAL A 176 2.74 0.39 -2.99
CA VAL A 176 2.53 1.85 -2.90
C VAL A 176 2.50 2.33 -1.45
N TRP A 177 1.88 1.54 -0.55
CA TRP A 177 1.53 1.99 0.80
C TRP A 177 2.16 1.18 1.94
N LYS A 178 3.20 0.38 1.70
CA LYS A 178 3.86 -0.45 2.74
C LYS A 178 4.34 0.32 3.97
N ASN A 179 4.65 1.61 3.80
CA ASN A 179 5.03 2.51 4.90
C ASN A 179 3.84 3.12 5.65
N HIS A 180 2.61 2.90 5.18
CA HIS A 180 1.38 3.44 5.75
C HIS A 180 0.31 2.34 5.96
N PRO A 181 0.47 1.47 6.97
CA PRO A 181 -0.45 0.34 7.20
C PRO A 181 -1.91 0.75 7.43
N GLN A 182 -2.14 1.92 8.02
CA GLN A 182 -3.50 2.47 8.16
C GLN A 182 -4.17 2.76 6.81
N MET A 183 -3.42 3.26 5.82
CA MET A 183 -3.94 3.48 4.46
C MET A 183 -4.27 2.14 3.79
N ILE A 184 -3.39 1.15 3.89
CA ILE A 184 -3.64 -0.20 3.35
C ILE A 184 -4.96 -0.75 3.90
N ALA A 185 -5.15 -0.72 5.23
CA ALA A 185 -6.36 -1.26 5.86
C ALA A 185 -7.64 -0.59 5.32
N VAL A 186 -7.67 0.74 5.21
CA VAL A 186 -8.87 1.45 4.74
C VAL A 186 -9.11 1.29 3.24
N LEU A 187 -8.05 1.13 2.44
CA LEU A 187 -8.17 0.84 1.00
C LEU A 187 -8.72 -0.57 0.76
N VAL A 188 -8.16 -1.59 1.42
CA VAL A 188 -8.64 -2.98 1.33
C VAL A 188 -10.10 -3.07 1.75
N ASP A 189 -10.44 -2.47 2.89
CA ASP A 189 -11.81 -2.43 3.40
C ASP A 189 -12.79 -1.72 2.43
N LYS A 190 -12.34 -0.63 1.78
CA LYS A 190 -13.12 0.03 0.71
C LYS A 190 -13.28 -0.86 -0.52
N MET A 191 -12.20 -1.51 -0.97
CA MET A 191 -12.18 -2.38 -2.15
C MET A 191 -13.10 -3.61 -1.99
N ILE A 192 -13.16 -4.21 -0.78
CA ILE A 192 -14.11 -5.28 -0.46
C ILE A 192 -15.54 -4.77 -0.59
N ARG A 193 -15.86 -3.64 0.05
CA ARG A 193 -17.23 -3.08 0.03
C ARG A 193 -17.70 -2.65 -1.35
N THR A 194 -16.80 -2.26 -2.23
CA THR A 194 -17.11 -1.92 -3.63
C THR A 194 -16.90 -3.08 -4.58
N GLN A 195 -16.63 -4.30 -4.09
CA GLN A 195 -16.44 -5.51 -4.90
C GLN A 195 -15.35 -5.36 -5.98
N ILE A 196 -14.31 -4.58 -5.70
CA ILE A 196 -13.08 -4.56 -6.51
C ILE A 196 -12.29 -5.86 -6.24
N VAL A 197 -12.24 -6.27 -4.98
CA VAL A 197 -11.74 -7.57 -4.53
C VAL A 197 -12.77 -8.22 -3.62
N ASP A 198 -12.62 -9.51 -3.36
CA ASP A 198 -13.44 -10.26 -2.40
C ASP A 198 -12.61 -10.69 -1.17
N CYS A 199 -13.29 -11.23 -0.17
CA CYS A 199 -12.66 -11.69 1.07
C CYS A 199 -11.67 -12.84 0.84
N ALA A 200 -11.90 -13.69 -0.16
CA ALA A 200 -11.03 -14.82 -0.46
C ALA A 200 -9.68 -14.34 -1.02
N ALA A 201 -9.69 -13.38 -1.95
CA ALA A 201 -8.49 -12.73 -2.46
C ALA A 201 -7.68 -12.06 -1.33
N VAL A 202 -8.35 -11.37 -0.41
CA VAL A 202 -7.68 -10.73 0.74
C VAL A 202 -7.08 -11.75 1.69
N ALA A 203 -7.78 -12.86 1.96
CA ALA A 203 -7.24 -13.94 2.78
C ALA A 203 -5.98 -14.54 2.14
N ASN A 204 -6.03 -14.88 0.86
CA ASN A 204 -4.87 -15.41 0.12
C ASN A 204 -3.70 -14.41 0.10
N TRP A 205 -3.98 -13.12 -0.08
CA TRP A 205 -2.96 -12.07 -0.07
C TRP A 205 -2.27 -11.92 1.29
N ILE A 206 -2.99 -12.03 2.42
CA ILE A 206 -2.37 -11.98 3.77
C ILE A 206 -1.31 -13.07 3.97
N PHE A 207 -1.47 -14.23 3.33
CA PHE A 207 -0.52 -15.34 3.39
C PHE A 207 0.44 -15.39 2.20
N SER A 208 0.49 -14.34 1.37
CA SER A 208 1.37 -14.30 0.21
C SER A 208 2.83 -14.04 0.61
N SER A 209 3.76 -14.39 -0.28
CA SER A 209 5.19 -14.17 -0.07
C SER A 209 5.56 -12.71 0.15
N GLU A 210 4.80 -11.78 -0.44
CA GLU A 210 5.02 -10.34 -0.34
C GLU A 210 4.77 -9.81 1.07
N LEU A 211 3.85 -10.42 1.83
CA LEU A 211 3.57 -10.06 3.23
C LEU A 211 4.35 -10.90 4.23
N ALA A 212 5.20 -11.84 3.80
CA ALA A 212 5.94 -12.72 4.71
C ALA A 212 6.75 -11.95 5.77
N HIS A 213 7.33 -10.80 5.40
CA HIS A 213 8.06 -9.92 6.32
C HIS A 213 7.18 -9.13 7.29
N ASP A 214 5.93 -8.87 6.91
CA ASP A 214 4.96 -8.11 7.71
C ASP A 214 3.92 -9.00 8.40
N PHE A 215 3.96 -10.31 8.19
CA PHE A 215 2.93 -11.26 8.64
C PHE A 215 2.67 -11.23 10.15
N THR A 216 3.70 -10.93 10.93
CA THR A 216 3.61 -10.91 12.39
C THR A 216 3.29 -9.52 12.96
N ARG A 217 3.08 -8.50 12.13
CA ARG A 217 2.77 -7.12 12.59
C ARG A 217 1.33 -6.97 13.05
#